data_AF-A0A7J2YV97-F1
#
_entry.id   AF-A0A7J2YV97-F1
#
_cell.length_a   1.000
_cell.length_b   1.000
_cell.length_c   1.000
_cell.angle_alpha   90.00
_cell.angle_beta   90.00
_cell.angle_gamma   90.00
#
_symmetry.space_group_name_H-M   'P 1'
#
loop_
_entity.id
_entity.type
_entity.pdbx_description
1 polymer ?
#
loop_
_entity_poly.entity_id
_entity_poly.type
_entity_poly.pdbx_seq_one_letter_code
_entity_poly.pdbx_strand_id
1 'polypeptide(L)'
;MAEAIKTLIGEFKTLSPDVANAMVFKPNGETIAATEGTTPEQIETLIAQLNSITHADCIGGLENLTIQDVNTQFSVRSVSDVYLATVSSRSVNQKAVESLTKIVAPMVIRLAFNSDISSPQNTQPLTDKEAVDAEAAISPPAEEPEANALPQPEAPPEPSLPKPPVTQFMVERIGGILVPSDTVRMDSEVILKWHDLYGGKQFTLVSIETLEGKTVCCKYKPLKEAKPNAKGVIQVPEKIIQALDSGVGKLVMVKPVID
;
A
#
# COMPACT_ATOMS: atom_id res chain seq x y z
N MET A 1 11.19 -7.27 26.08
CA MET A 1 10.61 -6.33 25.08
C MET A 1 11.11 -6.63 23.68
N ALA A 2 12.41 -6.47 23.40
CA ALA A 2 13.00 -6.79 22.09
C ALA A 2 12.96 -8.28 21.71
N GLU A 3 12.92 -9.20 22.69
CA GLU A 3 12.93 -10.65 22.42
C GLU A 3 11.72 -11.13 21.61
N ALA A 4 10.50 -10.64 21.87
CA ALA A 4 9.33 -11.01 21.08
C ALA A 4 9.45 -10.57 19.61
N ILE A 5 10.03 -9.39 19.38
CA ILE A 5 10.32 -8.87 18.04
C ILE A 5 11.40 -9.73 17.37
N LYS A 6 12.48 -10.08 18.09
CA LYS A 6 13.53 -10.95 17.56
C LYS A 6 13.02 -12.33 17.18
N THR A 7 12.21 -12.97 18.04
CA THR A 7 11.59 -14.27 17.73
C THR A 7 10.73 -14.17 16.47
N LEU A 8 9.81 -13.21 16.41
CA LEU A 8 8.94 -13.06 15.24
C LEU A 8 9.75 -12.82 13.95
N ILE A 9 10.69 -11.88 13.98
CA ILE A 9 11.49 -11.53 12.79
C ILE A 9 12.44 -12.67 12.40
N GLY A 10 12.96 -13.44 13.35
CA GLY A 10 13.72 -14.66 13.06
C GLY A 10 12.87 -15.72 12.35
N GLU A 11 11.59 -15.82 12.72
CA GLU A 11 10.65 -16.80 12.15
C GLU A 11 9.96 -16.32 10.86
N PHE A 12 10.20 -15.10 10.39
CA PHE A 12 9.49 -14.54 9.23
C PHE A 12 9.56 -15.42 7.99
N LYS A 13 10.74 -15.99 7.71
CA LYS A 13 10.96 -16.88 6.57
C LYS A 13 10.24 -18.23 6.73
N THR A 14 10.06 -18.68 7.97
CA THR A 14 9.29 -19.89 8.30
C THR A 14 7.79 -19.63 8.14
N LEU A 15 7.30 -18.48 8.62
CA LEU A 15 5.90 -18.07 8.54
C LEU A 15 5.48 -17.71 7.10
N SER A 16 6.41 -17.19 6.31
CA SER A 16 6.21 -16.88 4.90
C SER A 16 7.53 -17.03 4.14
N PRO A 17 7.74 -18.16 3.44
CA PRO A 17 8.94 -18.40 2.63
C PRO A 17 9.18 -17.37 1.53
N ASP A 18 8.12 -16.64 1.18
CA ASP A 18 8.14 -15.55 0.22
C ASP A 18 8.77 -14.27 0.78
N VAL A 19 8.98 -14.17 2.09
CA VAL A 19 9.78 -13.11 2.70
C VAL A 19 11.24 -13.56 2.75
N ALA A 20 12.06 -12.96 1.90
CA ALA A 20 13.47 -13.28 1.79
C ALA A 20 14.27 -12.72 2.96
N ASN A 21 14.01 -11.47 3.34
CA ASN A 21 14.65 -10.79 4.47
C ASN A 21 13.66 -9.87 5.18
N ALA A 22 13.81 -9.73 6.48
CA ALA A 22 13.14 -8.71 7.27
C ALA A 22 14.05 -8.19 8.37
N MET A 23 13.90 -6.92 8.72
CA MET A 23 14.64 -6.30 9.80
C MET A 23 13.84 -5.20 10.47
N VAL A 24 14.12 -5.02 11.76
CA VAL A 24 13.59 -3.94 12.58
C VAL A 24 14.76 -3.12 13.09
N PHE A 25 14.73 -1.81 12.88
CA PHE A 25 15.79 -0.90 13.30
C PHE A 25 15.23 0.44 13.78
N LYS A 26 15.99 1.13 14.63
CA LYS A 26 15.63 2.42 15.20
C LYS A 26 15.90 3.57 14.21
N PRO A 27 15.34 4.77 14.44
CA PRO A 27 15.72 6.01 13.79
C PRO A 27 17.13 6.49 14.19
N ASN A 28 18.10 5.61 14.37
CA ASN A 28 19.51 5.94 14.38
C ASN A 28 20.33 4.87 13.62
N GLY A 29 19.65 3.93 12.97
CA GLY A 29 20.26 2.79 12.28
C GLY A 29 20.54 1.58 13.18
N GLU A 30 20.36 1.68 14.50
CA GLU A 30 20.57 0.54 15.41
C GLU A 30 19.54 -0.57 15.13
N THR A 31 20.03 -1.76 14.81
CA THR A 31 19.17 -2.92 14.51
C THR A 31 18.71 -3.60 15.79
N ILE A 32 17.40 -3.87 15.87
CA ILE A 32 16.74 -4.59 16.97
C ILE A 32 16.64 -6.08 16.65
N ALA A 33 16.25 -6.39 15.41
CA ALA A 33 16.07 -7.75 14.93
C ALA A 33 16.29 -7.83 13.41
N ALA A 34 16.77 -8.96 12.93
CA ALA A 34 16.86 -9.27 11.51
C ALA A 34 16.63 -10.77 11.29
N THR A 35 16.14 -11.13 10.11
CA THR A 35 16.02 -12.53 9.68
C THR A 35 17.36 -13.24 9.71
N GLU A 36 17.35 -14.54 10.05
CA GLU A 36 18.58 -15.33 10.01
C GLU A 36 19.21 -15.33 8.60
N GLY A 37 20.53 -15.10 8.56
CA GLY A 37 21.29 -15.00 7.32
C GLY A 37 21.46 -13.58 6.76
N THR A 38 20.80 -12.57 7.32
CA THR A 38 21.07 -11.17 7.00
C THR A 38 22.37 -10.72 7.67
N THR A 39 23.36 -10.28 6.89
CA THR A 39 24.68 -9.87 7.41
C THR A 39 24.68 -8.41 7.90
N PRO A 40 25.58 -8.03 8.83
CA PRO A 40 25.73 -6.63 9.24
C PRO A 40 26.01 -5.68 8.07
N GLU A 41 26.84 -6.09 7.11
CA GLU A 41 27.16 -5.31 5.91
C GLU A 41 25.93 -5.02 5.04
N GLN A 42 25.01 -5.99 4.91
CA GLN A 42 23.76 -5.81 4.18
C GLN A 42 22.83 -4.80 4.87
N ILE A 43 22.78 -4.85 6.21
CA ILE A 43 21.99 -3.94 7.03
C ILE A 43 22.53 -2.50 6.89
N GLU A 44 23.84 -2.32 7.05
CA GLU A 44 24.50 -1.01 6.91
C GLU A 44 24.31 -0.43 5.51
N THR A 45 24.48 -1.26 4.48
CA THR A 45 24.26 -0.86 3.08
C THR A 45 22.81 -0.42 2.87
N LEU A 46 21.84 -1.16 3.40
CA LEU A 46 20.43 -0.80 3.26
C LEU A 46 20.12 0.53 3.94
N ILE A 47 20.57 0.73 5.17
CA ILE A 47 20.34 1.97 5.92
C ILE A 47 20.99 3.14 5.19
N ALA A 48 22.21 3.00 4.69
CA ALA A 48 22.89 4.02 3.90
C ALA A 48 22.11 4.39 2.63
N GLN A 49 21.59 3.38 1.91
CA GLN A 49 20.76 3.62 0.71
C GLN A 49 19.44 4.33 1.05
N LEU A 50 18.76 3.92 2.13
CA LEU A 50 17.54 4.59 2.59
C LEU A 50 17.77 6.05 3.00
N ASN A 51 18.88 6.32 3.66
CA ASN A 51 19.27 7.67 4.05
C ASN A 51 19.56 8.54 2.83
N SER A 52 20.18 7.97 1.78
CA SER A 52 20.44 8.68 0.53
C SER A 52 19.15 9.11 -0.19
N ILE A 53 18.06 8.34 -0.04
CA ILE A 53 16.76 8.64 -0.64
C ILE A 53 16.06 9.79 0.09
N THR A 54 16.22 9.84 1.42
CA THR A 54 15.46 10.77 2.27
C THR A 54 16.25 12.03 2.66
N HIS A 55 17.53 12.12 2.29
CA HIS A 55 18.46 13.15 2.76
C HIS A 55 18.46 13.29 4.30
N ALA A 56 18.23 12.19 5.02
CA ALA A 56 18.12 12.13 6.47
C ALA A 56 18.90 10.93 7.03
N ASP A 57 19.37 11.02 8.27
CA ASP A 57 20.32 10.04 8.83
C ASP A 57 19.69 8.69 9.23
N CYS A 58 18.37 8.51 9.09
CA CYS A 58 17.67 7.26 9.44
C CYS A 58 16.15 7.31 9.17
N ILE A 59 15.73 7.65 7.95
CA ILE A 59 14.33 7.64 7.49
C ILE A 59 13.37 8.75 7.99
N GLY A 60 13.88 9.95 8.21
CA GLY A 60 13.26 11.26 7.87
C GLY A 60 11.75 11.51 8.03
N GLY A 61 11.04 10.83 8.96
CA GLY A 61 9.58 10.88 9.04
C GLY A 61 8.82 10.03 8.01
N LEU A 62 9.51 9.12 7.32
CA LEU A 62 8.91 8.21 6.33
C LEU A 62 7.96 7.21 6.99
N GLU A 63 6.66 7.33 6.75
CA GLU A 63 5.70 6.37 7.33
C GLU A 63 5.72 5.02 6.60
N ASN A 64 5.82 5.04 5.27
CA ASN A 64 5.84 3.84 4.45
C ASN A 64 6.50 4.12 3.09
N LEU A 65 7.37 3.22 2.65
CA LEU A 65 7.95 3.15 1.31
C LEU A 65 7.77 1.74 0.80
N THR A 66 7.40 1.61 -0.46
CA THR A 66 7.33 0.32 -1.13
C THR A 66 7.91 0.46 -2.53
N ILE A 67 8.94 -0.34 -2.82
CA ILE A 67 9.60 -0.44 -4.12
C ILE A 67 9.24 -1.81 -4.68
N GLN A 68 8.67 -1.84 -5.88
CA GLN A 68 8.25 -3.09 -6.54
C GLN A 68 9.03 -3.29 -7.82
N ASP A 69 9.63 -4.46 -7.94
CA ASP A 69 10.17 -5.02 -9.17
C ASP A 69 9.22 -6.10 -9.70
N VAL A 70 9.53 -6.68 -10.86
CA VAL A 70 8.74 -7.73 -11.52
C VAL A 70 8.48 -8.90 -10.57
N ASN A 71 9.52 -9.33 -9.85
CA ASN A 71 9.49 -10.53 -9.01
C ASN A 71 9.67 -10.25 -7.52
N THR A 72 10.05 -9.03 -7.14
CA THR A 72 10.38 -8.70 -5.75
C THR A 72 9.69 -7.41 -5.32
N GLN A 73 9.53 -7.29 -4.02
CA GLN A 73 8.99 -6.12 -3.36
C GLN A 73 9.85 -5.84 -2.15
N PHE A 74 10.37 -4.63 -2.08
CA PHE A 74 10.97 -4.09 -0.88
C PHE A 74 9.98 -3.13 -0.24
N SER A 75 9.81 -3.21 1.08
CA SER A 75 9.02 -2.23 1.82
C SER A 75 9.69 -1.85 3.12
N VAL A 76 9.57 -0.57 3.48
CA VAL A 76 10.00 -0.03 4.77
C VAL A 76 8.83 0.73 5.34
N ARG A 77 8.52 0.51 6.61
CA ARG A 77 7.45 1.24 7.28
C ARG A 77 7.82 1.62 8.69
N SER A 78 7.39 2.79 9.13
CA SER A 78 7.41 3.16 10.53
C SER A 78 6.32 2.38 11.29
N VAL A 79 6.67 1.90 12.48
CA VAL A 79 5.76 1.31 13.45
C VAL A 79 6.19 1.77 14.83
N SER A 80 5.37 2.61 15.48
CA SER A 80 5.78 3.33 16.70
C SER A 80 7.06 4.13 16.43
N ASP A 81 8.10 3.97 17.24
CA ASP A 81 9.37 4.68 17.11
C ASP A 81 10.47 3.83 16.44
N VAL A 82 10.09 2.83 15.63
CA VAL A 82 11.02 1.97 14.90
C VAL A 82 10.56 1.76 13.46
N TYR A 83 11.43 1.19 12.65
CA TYR A 83 11.15 0.86 11.25
C TYR A 83 11.22 -0.64 11.02
N LEU A 84 10.23 -1.16 10.29
CA LEU A 84 10.21 -2.53 9.77
C LEU A 84 10.50 -2.48 8.27
N ALA A 85 11.63 -3.06 7.86
CA ALA A 85 11.98 -3.28 6.46
C ALA A 85 11.82 -4.74 6.08
N THR A 86 11.30 -5.02 4.89
CA THR A 86 11.07 -6.36 4.36
C THR A 86 11.39 -6.43 2.88
N VAL A 87 11.98 -7.56 2.46
CA VAL A 87 12.16 -7.94 1.05
C VAL A 87 11.38 -9.22 0.84
N SER A 88 10.40 -9.19 -0.06
CA SER A 88 9.56 -10.34 -0.38
C SER A 88 9.48 -10.59 -1.88
N SER A 89 9.17 -11.81 -2.28
CA SER A 89 8.81 -12.14 -3.66
C SER A 89 7.37 -11.70 -3.96
N ARG A 90 7.06 -11.48 -5.24
CA ARG A 90 5.67 -11.32 -5.71
C ARG A 90 5.09 -12.70 -6.02
N SER A 91 4.90 -13.49 -4.96
CA SER A 91 4.38 -14.87 -5.06
C SER A 91 2.85 -14.94 -5.08
N VAL A 92 2.35 -16.16 -5.29
CA VAL A 92 0.91 -16.49 -5.21
C VAL A 92 0.34 -16.28 -3.79
N ASN A 93 1.19 -16.29 -2.75
CA ASN A 93 0.77 -16.10 -1.34
C ASN A 93 0.88 -14.64 -0.87
N GLN A 94 0.67 -13.68 -1.77
CA GLN A 94 0.79 -12.26 -1.45
C GLN A 94 -0.05 -11.85 -0.24
N LYS A 95 -1.24 -12.44 -0.06
CA LYS A 95 -2.09 -12.19 1.12
C LYS A 95 -1.42 -12.58 2.45
N ALA A 96 -0.65 -13.67 2.46
CA ALA A 96 0.07 -14.11 3.65
C ALA A 96 1.22 -13.15 3.97
N VAL A 97 2.00 -12.75 2.96
CA VAL A 97 3.04 -11.72 3.09
C VAL A 97 2.45 -10.41 3.60
N GLU A 98 1.35 -9.96 3.01
CA GLU A 98 0.67 -8.74 3.43
C GLU A 98 0.11 -8.84 4.85
N SER A 99 -0.52 -9.95 5.22
CA SER A 99 -1.00 -10.15 6.59
C SER A 99 0.16 -10.09 7.59
N LEU A 100 1.25 -10.80 7.30
CA LEU A 100 2.42 -10.87 8.18
C LEU A 100 3.11 -9.50 8.34
N THR A 101 3.38 -8.83 7.23
CA THR A 101 4.13 -7.56 7.19
C THR A 101 3.25 -6.34 7.51
N LYS A 102 1.97 -6.37 7.13
CA LYS A 102 1.08 -5.22 7.28
C LYS A 102 0.29 -5.21 8.59
N ILE A 103 0.04 -6.38 9.17
CA ILE A 103 -0.84 -6.54 10.34
C ILE A 103 -0.09 -7.16 11.52
N VAL A 104 0.41 -8.38 11.37
CA VAL A 104 0.95 -9.18 12.49
C VAL A 104 2.20 -8.56 13.08
N ALA A 105 3.23 -8.29 12.26
CA ALA A 105 4.47 -7.72 12.77
C ALA A 105 4.28 -6.33 13.38
N PRO A 106 3.56 -5.39 12.76
CA PRO A 106 3.26 -4.12 13.39
C PRO A 106 2.50 -4.25 14.71
N MET A 107 1.60 -5.23 14.84
CA MET A 107 0.91 -5.51 16.10
C MET A 107 1.91 -5.96 17.17
N VAL A 108 2.74 -6.96 16.90
CA VAL A 108 3.73 -7.47 17.87
C VAL A 108 4.73 -6.38 18.25
N ILE A 109 5.20 -5.58 17.29
CA ILE A 109 6.07 -4.43 17.54
C ILE A 109 5.39 -3.43 18.48
N ARG A 110 4.12 -3.05 18.22
CA ARG A 110 3.37 -2.14 19.09
C ARG A 110 3.14 -2.71 20.49
N LEU A 111 2.77 -3.98 20.60
CA LEU A 111 2.58 -4.66 21.89
C LEU A 111 3.90 -4.71 22.69
N ALA A 112 5.02 -4.91 22.00
CA ALA A 112 6.32 -4.89 22.64
C ALA A 112 6.63 -3.49 23.19
N PHE A 113 6.48 -2.43 22.39
CA PHE A 113 6.87 -1.07 22.81
C PHE A 113 5.85 -0.38 23.72
N ASN A 114 4.55 -0.69 23.60
CA ASN A 114 3.52 -0.14 24.48
C ASN A 114 3.27 -1.08 25.65
N SER A 115 4.00 -0.87 26.75
CA SER A 115 3.71 -1.53 28.04
C SER A 115 2.44 -0.99 28.72
N ASP A 116 1.89 0.14 28.22
CA ASP A 116 0.68 0.79 28.74
C ASP A 116 -0.60 0.40 27.98
N ILE A 117 -0.69 -0.84 27.49
CA ILE A 117 -1.99 -1.38 27.10
C ILE A 117 -2.71 -1.73 28.39
N SER A 118 -3.32 -0.70 28.99
CA SER A 118 -4.48 -0.92 29.84
C SER A 118 -5.42 -1.85 29.07
N SER A 119 -5.72 -2.98 29.72
CA SER A 119 -6.69 -3.98 29.32
C SER A 119 -7.85 -3.34 28.55
N PRO A 120 -8.37 -3.95 27.45
CA PRO A 120 -9.59 -3.45 26.84
C PRO A 120 -10.65 -3.41 27.93
N GLN A 121 -11.02 -2.20 28.36
CA GLN A 121 -12.13 -2.02 29.27
C GLN A 121 -13.37 -2.56 28.56
N ASN A 122 -13.76 -3.74 29.00
CA ASN A 122 -15.13 -4.20 28.98
C ASN A 122 -16.02 -3.06 29.51
N THR A 123 -16.66 -2.32 28.61
CA THR A 123 -17.92 -1.67 28.93
C THR A 123 -18.95 -2.22 27.97
N GLN A 124 -19.92 -2.83 28.62
CA GLN A 124 -21.01 -3.66 28.16
C GLN A 124 -22.06 -2.91 27.31
N PRO A 125 -23.01 -3.64 26.69
CA PRO A 125 -23.74 -3.24 25.50
C PRO A 125 -24.89 -2.28 25.81
N LEU A 126 -25.18 -1.38 24.88
CA LEU A 126 -26.42 -0.62 24.90
C LEU A 126 -27.50 -1.40 24.15
N THR A 127 -28.38 -2.04 24.91
CA THR A 127 -29.74 -2.37 24.51
C THR A 127 -30.65 -2.07 25.68
N ASP A 128 -31.61 -1.16 25.46
CA ASP A 128 -32.99 -1.12 25.99
C ASP A 128 -33.65 0.07 25.25
N LYS A 129 -34.45 -0.13 24.18
CA LYS A 129 -35.85 -0.61 24.09
C LYS A 129 -36.87 0.21 24.90
N GLU A 130 -37.73 0.95 24.20
CA GLU A 130 -39.21 0.91 24.26
C GLU A 130 -39.75 1.71 23.05
N ALA A 131 -40.34 1.11 21.99
CA ALA A 131 -41.72 0.62 21.78
C ALA A 131 -42.76 1.79 21.80
N VAL A 132 -43.79 1.93 20.95
CA VAL A 132 -44.79 1.03 20.30
C VAL A 132 -45.38 1.82 19.09
N ASP A 133 -45.71 1.27 17.92
CA ASP A 133 -46.94 0.56 17.52
C ASP A 133 -46.63 -0.29 16.26
N ALA A 134 -46.84 -1.60 16.18
CA ALA A 134 -48.04 -2.44 16.37
C ALA A 134 -49.04 -2.41 15.19
N GLU A 135 -48.86 -3.32 14.23
CA GLU A 135 -49.90 -4.24 13.70
C GLU A 135 -49.18 -5.23 12.77
N ALA A 136 -48.84 -6.44 13.23
CA ALA A 136 -49.70 -7.63 13.29
C ALA A 136 -49.95 -8.30 11.93
N ALA A 137 -49.12 -9.31 11.61
CA ALA A 137 -49.57 -10.59 11.07
C ALA A 137 -48.43 -11.62 11.16
N ILE A 138 -48.62 -12.61 12.03
CA ILE A 138 -47.74 -13.77 12.25
C ILE A 138 -48.36 -14.96 11.53
N SER A 139 -47.59 -15.73 10.76
CA SER A 139 -47.41 -17.19 10.93
C SER A 139 -46.60 -17.84 9.79
N PRO A 140 -45.94 -19.00 10.03
CA PRO A 140 -44.61 -19.32 9.50
C PRO A 140 -44.58 -20.60 8.61
N PRO A 141 -43.47 -21.37 8.51
CA PRO A 141 -42.75 -21.69 7.28
C PRO A 141 -43.04 -23.10 6.69
N ALA A 142 -42.63 -23.35 5.45
CA ALA A 142 -42.54 -24.71 4.91
C ALA A 142 -41.24 -24.88 4.10
N GLU A 143 -40.43 -25.84 4.53
CA GLU A 143 -39.27 -26.39 3.83
C GLU A 143 -39.67 -27.05 2.49
N GLU A 144 -38.69 -27.00 1.58
CA GLU A 144 -38.41 -27.70 0.32
C GLU A 144 -39.29 -28.90 -0.14
N PRO A 145 -39.33 -29.12 -1.47
CA PRO A 145 -38.38 -30.12 -2.00
C PRO A 145 -37.63 -29.65 -3.26
N GLU A 146 -36.35 -30.02 -3.30
CA GLU A 146 -35.52 -30.10 -4.49
C GLU A 146 -36.21 -30.86 -5.63
N ALA A 147 -36.17 -30.31 -6.85
CA ALA A 147 -36.38 -31.08 -8.07
C ALA A 147 -35.54 -30.49 -9.22
N ASN A 148 -34.55 -31.28 -9.63
CA ASN A 148 -33.63 -31.12 -10.75
C ASN A 148 -34.22 -30.44 -12.01
N ALA A 149 -33.51 -29.44 -12.52
CA ALA A 149 -33.57 -29.04 -13.93
C ALA A 149 -32.14 -28.88 -14.50
N LEU A 150 -31.94 -29.45 -15.68
CA LEU A 150 -30.67 -29.68 -16.40
C LEU A 150 -29.89 -28.39 -16.79
N PRO A 151 -28.59 -28.50 -17.11
CA PRO A 151 -27.68 -27.37 -17.32
C PRO A 151 -28.03 -26.56 -18.59
N GLN A 152 -28.10 -25.23 -18.46
CA GLN A 152 -28.01 -24.33 -19.61
C GLN A 152 -26.54 -24.23 -20.08
N PRO A 153 -26.26 -24.17 -21.40
CA PRO A 153 -24.90 -23.98 -21.89
C PRO A 153 -24.33 -22.63 -21.43
N GLU A 154 -23.26 -22.66 -20.63
CA GLU A 154 -22.50 -21.47 -20.28
C GLU A 154 -21.95 -20.82 -21.55
N ALA A 155 -22.34 -19.58 -21.81
CA ALA A 155 -21.67 -18.74 -22.79
C ALA A 155 -20.20 -18.53 -22.35
N PRO A 156 -19.23 -18.47 -23.28
CA PRO A 156 -17.83 -18.22 -22.92
C PRO A 156 -17.72 -16.92 -22.10
N PRO A 157 -16.93 -16.91 -21.02
CA PRO A 157 -16.74 -15.68 -20.24
C PRO A 157 -16.12 -14.61 -21.13
N GLU A 158 -16.77 -13.45 -21.23
CA GLU A 158 -16.14 -12.26 -21.78
C GLU A 158 -14.83 -12.00 -21.01
N PRO A 159 -13.72 -11.68 -21.70
CA PRO A 159 -12.46 -11.40 -21.03
C PRO A 159 -12.61 -10.15 -20.15
N SER A 160 -12.78 -10.37 -18.85
CA SER A 160 -12.76 -9.31 -17.85
C SER A 160 -11.42 -8.57 -17.95
N LEU A 161 -11.47 -7.28 -18.26
CA LEU A 161 -10.26 -6.45 -18.29
C LEU A 161 -9.57 -6.51 -16.91
N PRO A 162 -8.23 -6.60 -16.87
CA PRO A 162 -7.50 -6.59 -15.62
C PRO A 162 -7.79 -5.28 -14.87
N LYS A 163 -7.99 -5.38 -13.55
CA LYS A 163 -8.20 -4.22 -12.68
C LYS A 163 -7.04 -3.23 -12.85
N PRO A 164 -7.29 -1.91 -12.84
CA PRO A 164 -6.23 -0.96 -13.09
C PRO A 164 -5.08 -1.04 -12.11
N PRO A 165 -3.83 -1.08 -12.60
CA PRO A 165 -2.67 -1.06 -11.73
C PRO A 165 -2.63 0.28 -10.99
N VAL A 166 -2.63 0.21 -9.66
CA VAL A 166 -2.46 1.37 -8.80
C VAL A 166 -0.97 1.57 -8.58
N THR A 167 -0.43 2.72 -8.99
CA THR A 167 0.98 3.06 -8.78
C THR A 167 1.08 4.23 -7.81
N GLN A 168 1.94 4.10 -6.81
CA GLN A 168 2.17 5.14 -5.82
C GLN A 168 3.29 6.07 -6.32
N PHE A 169 3.09 7.38 -6.16
CA PHE A 169 4.07 8.40 -6.51
C PHE A 169 4.24 9.41 -5.38
N MET A 170 5.45 9.94 -5.24
CA MET A 170 5.71 11.13 -4.44
C MET A 170 5.41 12.38 -5.25
N VAL A 171 4.68 13.34 -4.66
CA VAL A 171 4.29 14.58 -5.32
C VAL A 171 5.45 15.57 -5.35
N GLU A 172 5.86 15.97 -6.54
CA GLU A 172 6.67 17.17 -6.78
C GLU A 172 5.81 18.28 -7.36
N ARG A 173 6.04 19.52 -6.93
CA ARG A 173 5.39 20.68 -7.55
C ARG A 173 6.05 21.00 -8.89
N ILE A 174 5.24 21.24 -9.92
CA ILE A 174 5.68 21.94 -11.14
C ILE A 174 5.13 23.35 -11.22
N GLY A 175 6.02 24.29 -11.50
CA GLY A 175 5.73 25.70 -11.68
C GLY A 175 6.31 26.25 -12.98
N GLY A 176 5.82 27.41 -13.40
CA GLY A 176 6.25 28.11 -14.61
C GLY A 176 5.06 28.73 -15.36
N ILE A 177 5.31 29.82 -16.09
CA ILE A 177 4.27 30.64 -16.76
C ILE A 177 3.51 29.85 -17.84
N LEU A 178 4.06 28.73 -18.32
CA LEU A 178 3.50 27.91 -19.42
C LEU A 178 3.10 26.49 -18.99
N VAL A 179 3.06 26.19 -17.69
CA VAL A 179 2.66 24.85 -17.21
C VAL A 179 1.14 24.75 -17.25
N PRO A 180 0.55 23.78 -18.00
CA PRO A 180 -0.89 23.57 -17.98
C PRO A 180 -1.36 23.18 -16.58
N SER A 181 -2.43 23.81 -16.11
CA SER A 181 -2.91 23.60 -14.73
C SER A 181 -3.62 22.27 -14.51
N ASP A 182 -3.97 21.55 -15.59
CA ASP A 182 -4.73 20.30 -15.61
C ASP A 182 -3.90 19.09 -16.04
N THR A 183 -2.58 19.27 -16.21
CA THR A 183 -1.69 18.24 -16.76
C THR A 183 -0.57 17.92 -15.80
N VAL A 184 -0.49 16.67 -15.36
CA VAL A 184 0.61 16.15 -14.56
C VAL A 184 1.70 15.55 -15.44
N ARG A 185 2.91 15.39 -14.89
CA ARG A 185 3.99 14.65 -15.56
C ARG A 185 4.40 13.45 -14.73
N MET A 186 4.56 12.30 -15.37
CA MET A 186 4.88 11.05 -14.69
C MET A 186 5.93 10.26 -15.47
N ASP A 187 6.49 9.26 -14.81
CA ASP A 187 7.52 8.40 -15.38
C ASP A 187 7.04 7.71 -16.65
N SER A 188 7.83 7.88 -17.72
CA SER A 188 7.59 7.26 -19.02
C SER A 188 7.57 5.73 -18.94
N GLU A 189 8.35 5.12 -18.06
CA GLU A 189 8.35 3.66 -17.86
C GLU A 189 7.01 3.16 -17.33
N VAL A 190 6.38 3.91 -16.41
CA VAL A 190 5.05 3.56 -15.87
C VAL A 190 3.98 3.71 -16.94
N ILE A 191 4.03 4.80 -17.72
CA ILE A 191 3.12 5.02 -18.85
C ILE A 191 3.21 3.86 -19.85
N LEU A 192 4.42 3.47 -20.24
CA LEU A 192 4.65 2.37 -21.20
C LEU A 192 4.13 1.04 -20.66
N LYS A 193 4.43 0.72 -19.40
CA LYS A 193 3.93 -0.49 -18.75
C LYS A 193 2.41 -0.55 -18.72
N TRP A 194 1.73 0.57 -18.48
CA TRP A 194 0.27 0.63 -18.53
C TRP A 194 -0.25 0.43 -19.96
N HIS A 195 0.36 1.05 -20.96
CA HIS A 195 -0.01 0.81 -22.37
C HIS A 195 0.10 -0.67 -22.76
N ASP A 196 1.17 -1.35 -22.33
CA ASP A 196 1.36 -2.77 -22.59
C ASP A 196 0.29 -3.63 -21.89
N LEU A 197 -0.02 -3.34 -20.62
CA LEU A 197 -1.03 -4.06 -19.84
C LEU A 197 -2.43 -3.97 -20.42
N TYR A 198 -2.76 -2.89 -21.11
CA TYR A 198 -4.08 -2.67 -21.73
C TYR A 198 -4.10 -2.92 -23.23
N GLY A 199 -3.11 -3.63 -23.77
CA GLY A 199 -3.09 -4.03 -25.19
C GLY A 199 -3.14 -2.84 -26.14
N GLY A 200 -2.51 -1.71 -25.77
CA GLY A 200 -2.47 -0.51 -26.60
C GLY A 200 -3.73 0.37 -26.55
N LYS A 201 -4.72 0.07 -25.69
CA LYS A 201 -5.81 1.03 -25.42
C LYS A 201 -5.21 2.33 -24.89
N GLN A 202 -5.64 3.45 -25.47
CA GLN A 202 -5.19 4.77 -25.03
C GLN A 202 -6.03 5.21 -23.84
N PHE A 203 -5.38 5.48 -22.71
CA PHE A 203 -5.97 6.28 -21.65
C PHE A 203 -5.43 7.69 -21.82
N THR A 204 -6.31 8.69 -21.77
CA THR A 204 -5.92 10.11 -21.90
C THR A 204 -5.86 10.82 -20.56
N LEU A 205 -6.44 10.19 -19.53
CA LEU A 205 -6.60 10.71 -18.19
C LEU A 205 -6.04 9.73 -17.15
N VAL A 206 -5.62 10.30 -16.03
CA VAL A 206 -5.21 9.57 -14.83
C VAL A 206 -5.99 10.09 -13.64
N SER A 207 -6.38 9.19 -12.76
CA SER A 207 -6.99 9.48 -11.47
C SER A 207 -5.91 9.53 -10.41
N ILE A 208 -5.78 10.66 -9.73
CA ILE A 208 -4.86 10.85 -8.60
C ILE A 208 -5.69 10.87 -7.33
N GLU A 209 -5.39 9.98 -6.39
CA GLU A 209 -6.08 9.79 -5.13
C GLU A 209 -5.10 9.98 -3.96
N THR A 210 -5.44 10.84 -3.00
CA THR A 210 -4.66 10.99 -1.76
C THR A 210 -4.98 9.85 -0.79
N LEU A 211 -4.17 9.69 0.26
CA LEU A 211 -4.43 8.68 1.30
C LEU A 211 -5.71 8.97 2.10
N GLU A 212 -6.11 10.24 2.15
CA GLU A 212 -7.36 10.72 2.75
C GLU A 212 -8.57 10.52 1.82
N GLY A 213 -8.38 9.92 0.64
CA GLY A 213 -9.43 9.57 -0.32
C GLY A 213 -9.85 10.71 -1.25
N LYS A 214 -9.18 11.87 -1.22
CA LYS A 214 -9.45 12.97 -2.17
C LYS A 214 -8.94 12.59 -3.55
N THR A 215 -9.80 12.71 -4.56
CA THR A 215 -9.49 12.26 -5.91
C THR A 215 -9.66 13.36 -6.95
N VAL A 216 -8.73 13.44 -7.90
CA VAL A 216 -8.80 14.33 -9.07
C VAL A 216 -8.40 13.57 -10.33
N CYS A 217 -9.21 13.72 -11.38
CA CYS A 217 -8.86 13.25 -12.73
C CYS A 217 -8.17 14.36 -13.52
N CYS A 218 -7.06 14.04 -14.19
CA CYS A 218 -6.28 15.02 -14.94
C CYS A 218 -5.55 14.37 -16.13
N LYS A 219 -5.07 15.20 -17.06
CA LYS A 219 -4.26 14.74 -18.19
C LYS A 219 -2.86 14.42 -17.70
N TYR A 220 -2.15 13.56 -18.40
CA TYR A 220 -0.74 13.29 -18.11
C TYR A 220 0.15 13.54 -19.32
N LYS A 221 1.43 13.76 -19.04
CA LYS A 221 2.52 13.76 -20.02
C LYS A 221 3.70 12.97 -19.49
N PRO A 222 4.52 12.36 -20.35
CA PRO A 222 5.78 11.79 -19.93
C PRO A 222 6.70 12.89 -19.38
N LEU A 223 7.46 12.55 -18.35
CA LEU A 223 8.51 13.39 -17.83
C LEU A 223 9.65 13.50 -18.87
N LYS A 224 10.10 14.73 -19.18
CA LYS A 224 11.24 14.96 -20.09
C LYS A 224 12.55 14.79 -19.34
N GLU A 225 13.35 13.83 -19.81
CA GLU A 225 14.72 13.45 -19.39
C GLU A 225 14.93 13.21 -17.88
N ALA A 226 15.47 12.01 -17.60
CA ALA A 226 15.71 11.48 -16.28
C ALA A 226 16.77 12.30 -15.55
N LYS A 227 16.34 13.20 -14.67
CA LYS A 227 17.11 13.44 -13.45
C LYS A 227 17.29 12.08 -12.78
N PRO A 228 18.45 11.78 -12.16
CA PRO A 228 18.70 10.49 -11.52
C PRO A 228 17.64 10.11 -10.45
N ASN A 229 16.87 11.08 -9.95
CA ASN A 229 15.80 10.92 -8.96
C ASN A 229 14.37 11.06 -9.53
N ALA A 230 14.21 11.00 -10.85
CA ALA A 230 12.90 11.18 -11.51
C ALA A 230 11.96 9.96 -11.38
N LYS A 231 12.50 8.81 -10.98
CA LYS A 231 11.72 7.56 -10.83
C LYS A 231 10.90 7.61 -9.54
N GLY A 232 9.62 7.26 -9.63
CA GLY A 232 8.70 7.26 -8.48
C GLY A 232 8.12 8.63 -8.09
N VAL A 233 8.35 9.65 -8.91
CA VAL A 233 7.83 11.00 -8.70
C VAL A 233 6.74 11.34 -9.71
N ILE A 234 5.71 12.06 -9.26
CA ILE A 234 4.72 12.71 -10.12
C ILE A 234 4.81 14.22 -9.94
N GLN A 235 4.95 14.91 -11.08
CA GLN A 235 5.03 16.35 -11.15
C GLN A 235 3.64 16.95 -11.33
N VAL A 236 3.16 17.64 -10.31
CA VAL A 236 1.77 18.10 -10.17
C VAL A 236 1.71 19.64 -10.16
N PRO A 237 0.89 20.27 -11.00
CA PRO A 237 0.64 21.71 -10.96
C PRO A 237 -0.02 22.15 -9.65
N GLU A 238 0.27 23.37 -9.22
CA GLU A 238 -0.25 23.94 -7.97
C GLU A 238 -1.78 23.82 -7.84
N LYS A 239 -2.52 24.02 -8.94
CA LYS A 239 -3.98 23.93 -8.96
C LYS A 239 -4.49 22.53 -8.58
N ILE A 240 -3.80 21.47 -8.99
CA ILE A 240 -4.15 20.09 -8.66
C ILE A 240 -3.74 19.76 -7.23
N ILE A 241 -2.57 20.26 -6.77
CA ILE A 241 -2.15 20.12 -5.37
C ILE A 241 -3.19 20.73 -4.43
N GLN A 242 -3.68 21.93 -4.74
CA GLN A 242 -4.76 22.60 -3.99
C GLN A 242 -6.07 21.82 -4.01
N ALA A 243 -6.47 21.29 -5.17
CA ALA A 243 -7.70 20.50 -5.29
C ALA A 243 -7.65 19.19 -4.50
N LEU A 244 -6.47 18.57 -4.42
CA LEU A 244 -6.22 17.37 -3.63
C LEU A 244 -6.03 17.67 -2.14
N ASP A 245 -5.89 18.93 -1.73
CA ASP A 245 -5.48 19.32 -0.36
C ASP A 245 -4.22 18.56 0.10
N SER A 246 -3.31 18.39 -0.86
CA SER A 246 -2.08 17.63 -0.70
C SER A 246 -0.87 18.58 -0.68
N GLY A 247 0.32 18.04 -0.50
CA GLY A 247 1.57 18.81 -0.41
C GLY A 247 2.71 18.15 -1.17
N VAL A 248 3.72 18.94 -1.50
CA VAL A 248 4.99 18.42 -2.02
C VAL A 248 5.57 17.42 -1.02
N GLY A 249 6.09 16.29 -1.51
CA GLY A 249 6.60 15.20 -0.68
C GLY A 249 5.54 14.22 -0.17
N LYS A 250 4.23 14.52 -0.32
CA LYS A 250 3.16 13.56 0.02
C LYS A 250 3.05 12.46 -1.03
N LEU A 251 2.55 11.30 -0.61
CA LEU A 251 2.28 10.16 -1.49
C LEU A 251 0.86 10.23 -2.05
N VAL A 252 0.71 9.90 -3.32
CA VAL A 252 -0.58 9.75 -4.00
C VAL A 252 -0.63 8.44 -4.75
N MET A 253 -1.83 7.86 -4.83
CA MET A 253 -2.14 6.71 -5.66
C MET A 253 -2.61 7.19 -7.01
N VAL A 254 -2.00 6.70 -8.08
CA VAL A 254 -2.33 7.08 -9.45
C VAL A 254 -2.75 5.85 -10.23
N LYS A 255 -3.88 5.98 -10.92
CA LYS A 255 -4.49 4.92 -11.72
C LYS A 255 -4.80 5.46 -13.11
N PRO A 256 -4.57 4.70 -14.19
CA PRO A 256 -5.05 5.08 -15.51
C PRO A 256 -6.57 5.02 -15.55
N VAL A 257 -7.20 6.01 -16.17
CA VAL A 257 -8.64 6.00 -16.43
C VAL A 257 -8.84 5.35 -17.80
N ILE A 258 -9.34 4.12 -17.79
CA ILE A 258 -9.57 3.33 -19.01
C ILE A 258 -10.95 3.68 -19.55
N ASP A 259 -11.00 4.14 -20.80
CA ASP A 259 -12.23 4.34 -21.56
C ASP A 259 -12.83 3.01 -22.07
#